data_AF-A0A6M0J9I0-F1
#
_entry.id   AF-A0A6M0J9I0-F1
#
_cell.length_a   1.000
_cell.length_b   1.000
_cell.length_c   1.000
_cell.angle_alpha   90.00
_cell.angle_beta   90.00
_cell.angle_gamma   90.00
#
_symmetry.space_group_name_H-M   'P 1'
#
loop_
_entity.id
_entity.type
_entity.pdbx_description
1 polymer ?
#
loop_
_entity_poly.entity_id
_entity_poly.type
_entity_poly.pdbx_seq_one_letter_code
_entity_poly.pdbx_strand_id
1 'polypeptide(L)' 'MRYLYDQKLWDKIEVMVEWLIFIGLMIAATLRFSSNLMEASFYIMLGTIIAPLSRIERRTKRYLLIGGFFLGRLAGYFS' A
#
# COMPACT_ATOMS: atom_id res chain seq x y z
N MET A 1 1.34 -6.51 32.92
CA MET A 1 1.00 -7.14 31.63
C MET A 1 0.15 -6.25 30.70
N ARG A 2 0.25 -4.90 30.76
CA ARG A 2 -0.55 -3.99 29.92
C ARG A 2 0.08 -3.76 28.53
N TYR A 3 1.40 -3.64 28.48
CA TYR A 3 2.21 -3.44 27.25
C TYR A 3 1.98 -4.49 26.14
N LEU A 4 1.75 -5.75 26.51
CA LEU A 4 1.51 -6.83 25.53
C LEU A 4 0.14 -6.72 24.85
N TYR A 5 -0.83 -6.10 25.53
CA TYR A 5 -2.18 -5.91 24.98
C TYR A 5 -2.21 -4.74 24.00
N ASP A 6 -1.50 -3.66 24.33
CA ASP A 6 -1.34 -2.50 23.45
C ASP A 6 -0.60 -2.89 22.15
N GLN A 7 0.48 -3.67 22.25
CA GLN A 7 1.22 -4.15 21.06
C GLN A 7 0.34 -4.98 20.11
N LYS A 8 -0.51 -5.88 20.64
CA LYS A 8 -1.44 -6.66 19.80
C LYS A 8 -2.50 -5.79 19.11
N LEU A 9 -2.96 -4.73 19.77
CA LEU A 9 -3.91 -3.79 19.19
C LEU A 9 -3.26 -2.99 18.05
N TRP A 10 -2.03 -2.49 18.25
CA TRP A 10 -1.27 -1.79 17.22
C TRP A 10 -1.00 -2.66 15.99
N ASP A 11 -0.62 -3.92 16.18
CA ASP A 11 -0.44 -4.88 15.10
C ASP A 11 -1.72 -5.11 14.30
N LYS A 12 -2.87 -5.19 14.98
CA LYS A 12 -4.16 -5.40 14.32
C LYS A 12 -4.59 -4.17 13.52
N ILE A 13 -4.36 -2.96 14.04
CA ILE A 13 -4.63 -1.70 13.34
C ILE A 13 -3.72 -1.58 12.12
N GLU A 14 -2.44 -1.91 12.24
CA GLU A 14 -1.50 -1.88 11.12
C GLU A 14 -1.95 -2.80 9.98
N VAL A 15 -2.37 -4.03 10.29
CA VAL A 15 -2.91 -4.96 9.29
C VAL A 15 -4.20 -4.41 8.65
N MET A 16 -5.11 -3.82 9.44
CA MET A 16 -6.31 -3.19 8.89
C MET A 16 -5.98 -2.01 7.94
N VAL A 17 -4.97 -1.22 8.27
CA VAL A 17 -4.49 -0.12 7.43
C VAL A 17 -3.84 -0.64 6.14
N GLU A 18 -3.03 -1.70 6.21
CA GLU A 18 -2.47 -2.35 5.02
C GLU A 18 -3.58 -2.83 4.08
N TRP A 19 -4.64 -3.44 4.62
CA TRP A 19 -5.81 -3.85 3.83
C TRP A 19 -6.55 -2.67 3.19
N LEU A 20 -6.76 -1.58 3.94
CA LEU A 20 -7.40 -0.36 3.42
C LEU A 20 -6.62 0.25 2.25
N ILE A 21 -5.30 0.37 2.40
CA ILE A 21 -4.43 0.91 1.35
C ILE A 21 -4.43 -0.03 0.13
N PHE A 22 -4.33 -1.35 0.35
CA PHE A 22 -4.39 -2.33 -0.73
C PHE A 22 -5.68 -2.19 -1.56
N ILE A 23 -6.83 -2.15 -0.90
CA ILE A 23 -8.13 -1.99 -1.58
C ILE A 23 -8.18 -0.65 -2.33
N GLY A 24 -7.70 0.44 -1.73
CA GLY A 24 -7.65 1.75 -2.38
C GLY A 24 -6.80 1.74 -3.67
N LEU A 25 -5.63 1.09 -3.64
CA LEU A 25 -4.76 0.94 -4.81
C LEU A 25 -5.40 0.09 -5.91
N MET A 26 -6.11 -0.98 -5.55
CA MET A 26 -6.82 -1.82 -6.52
C MET A 26 -7.95 -1.04 -7.20
N ILE A 27 -8.73 -0.25 -6.45
CA ILE A 27 -9.77 0.61 -7.02
C ILE A 27 -9.15 1.65 -7.96
N ALA A 28 -8.07 2.32 -7.54
CA ALA A 28 -7.35 3.28 -8.38
C ALA A 28 -6.82 2.64 -9.67
N ALA A 29 -6.27 1.43 -9.57
CA ALA A 29 -5.84 0.65 -10.73
C ALA A 29 -6.99 0.36 -11.69
N THR A 30 -8.14 -0.10 -11.18
CA THR A 30 -9.32 -0.40 -12.01
C THR A 30 -9.87 0.86 -12.71
N LEU A 31 -9.93 1.99 -12.00
CA LEU A 31 -10.39 3.26 -12.58
C LEU A 31 -9.44 3.77 -13.67
N ARG A 32 -8.13 3.59 -13.48
CA ARG A 32 -7.10 4.04 -14.43
C ARG A 32 -6.81 3.03 -15.54
N PHE A 33 -7.28 1.78 -15.41
CA PHE A 33 -7.04 0.72 -16.38
C PHE A 33 -7.46 1.09 -17.81
N SER A 34 -8.57 1.81 -17.96
CA SER A 34 -9.09 2.24 -19.26
C SER A 34 -8.48 3.55 -19.78
N SER A 35 -7.87 4.37 -18.92
CA SER A 35 -7.40 5.72 -19.29
C SER A 35 -5.89 5.78 -19.47
N ASN A 36 -5.14 5.18 -18.54
CA ASN A 36 -3.68 5.17 -18.59
C ASN A 36 -3.16 3.84 -18.01
N LEU A 37 -2.80 2.93 -18.92
CA LEU A 37 -2.35 1.59 -18.57
C LEU A 37 -1.05 1.61 -17.74
N MET A 38 -0.23 2.66 -17.90
CA MET A 38 1.01 2.84 -17.15
C MET A 38 0.75 3.24 -15.70
N GLU A 39 -0.20 4.15 -15.46
CA GLU A 39 -0.69 4.48 -14.11
C GLU A 39 -1.34 3.26 -13.44
N ALA A 40 -2.18 2.54 -14.18
CA ALA A 40 -2.86 1.36 -13.65
C ALA A 40 -1.87 0.27 -13.23
N SER A 41 -0.86 -0.02 -14.05
CA SER A 41 0.19 -0.99 -13.72
C SER A 41 1.03 -0.56 -12.51
N PHE A 42 1.27 0.75 -12.36
CA PHE A 42 1.94 1.31 -11.18
C PHE A 42 1.14 1.08 -9.89
N TYR A 43 -0.18 1.33 -9.91
CA TYR A 43 -1.04 1.06 -8.76
C TYR A 43 -1.11 -0.44 -8.40
N ILE A 44 -1.14 -1.31 -9.40
CA ILE A 44 -1.08 -2.77 -9.20
C ILE A 44 0.27 -3.17 -8.58
N MET A 45 1.38 -2.59 -9.05
CA MET A 45 2.71 -2.84 -8.51
C MET A 45 2.80 -2.41 -7.03
N LEU A 46 2.28 -1.23 -6.67
CA LEU A 46 2.22 -0.81 -5.26
C LEU A 46 1.30 -1.72 -4.43
N GLY A 47 0.16 -2.12 -4.99
CA GLY A 47 -0.78 -3.05 -4.37
C GLY A 47 -0.13 -4.39 -4.04
N THR A 48 0.64 -4.95 -4.97
CA THR A 48 1.34 -6.22 -4.75
C THR A 48 2.44 -6.13 -3.68
N ILE A 49 3.12 -4.99 -3.56
CA ILE A 49 4.13 -4.76 -2.51
C ILE A 49 3.48 -4.69 -1.11
N ILE A 50 2.37 -3.95 -0.97
CA ILE A 50 1.69 -3.81 0.31
C ILE A 50 0.81 -5.00 0.66
N ALA A 51 0.55 -5.90 -0.31
CA ALA A 51 -0.35 -7.02 -0.14
C ALA A 51 -0.16 -7.68 1.25
N PRO A 52 -1.24 -7.85 2.03
CA PRO A 52 -1.14 -8.32 3.42
C PRO A 52 -0.61 -9.77 3.49
N LEU A 53 -0.67 -10.50 2.38
CA LEU A 53 -0.11 -11.84 2.20
C LEU A 53 1.41 -11.86 1.91
N SER A 54 2.01 -10.70 1.63
CA SER A 54 3.42 -10.59 1.33
C SER A 54 4.27 -10.78 2.59
N ARG A 55 5.25 -11.70 2.53
CA ARG A 55 6.21 -12.01 3.62
C ARG A 55 7.30 -10.93 3.80
N ILE A 56 7.16 -9.77 3.16
CA ILE A 56 8.11 -8.66 3.28
C ILE A 56 8.06 -8.09 4.71
N GLU A 57 9.23 -7.75 5.26
CA GLU A 57 9.32 -7.08 6.56
C GLU A 57 8.50 -5.78 6.60
N ARG A 58 7.76 -5.55 7.69
CA ARG A 58 6.87 -4.40 7.84
C ARG A 58 7.58 -3.05 7.63
N ARG A 59 8.82 -2.91 8.11
CA ARG A 59 9.62 -1.69 7.89
C ARG A 59 9.88 -1.46 6.40
N THR A 60 10.28 -2.49 5.69
CA THR A 60 10.55 -2.43 4.25
C THR A 60 9.28 -2.09 3.46
N LYS A 61 8.12 -2.67 3.81
CA LYS A 61 6.84 -2.29 3.20
C LYS A 61 6.55 -0.78 3.35
N ARG A 62 6.76 -0.22 4.55
CA ARG A 62 6.57 1.22 4.80
C ARG A 62 7.50 2.07 3.94
N TYR A 63 8.79 1.74 3.87
CA TYR A 63 9.73 2.49 3.02
C TYR A 63 9.39 2.39 1.53
N LEU A 64 8.95 1.21 1.07
CA LEU A 64 8.53 1.02 -0.31
C LEU A 64 7.24 1.77 -0.64
N LEU A 65 6.29 1.87 0.28
CA LEU A 65 5.08 2.69 0.11
C LEU A 65 5.40 4.16 0.04
N ILE A 66 6.25 4.65 0.95
CA ILE A 66 6.65 6.06 0.96
C ILE A 66 7.42 6.37 -0.33
N GLY A 67 8.41 5.54 -0.68
CA GLY A 67 9.17 5.69 -1.93
C GLY A 67 8.28 5.60 -3.16
N GLY A 68 7.36 4.63 -3.18
CA GLY A 68 6.35 4.47 -4.23
C GLY A 68 5.42 5.67 -4.37
N PHE A 69 4.97 6.25 -3.26
CA PHE A 69 4.17 7.47 -3.27
C PHE A 69 4.95 8.65 -3.88
N PHE A 70 6.20 8.87 -3.45
CA PHE A 70 7.04 9.92 -4.02
C PHE A 70 7.35 9.71 -5.50
N LEU A 71 7.63 8.46 -5.90
CA LEU A 71 7.84 8.10 -7.30
C LEU A 71 6.59 8.37 -8.14
N GLY A 72 5.41 7.96 -7.66
CA GLY A 72 4.15 8.23 -8.35
C GLY A 72 3.82 9.72 -8.41
N ARG A 73 4.21 10.51 -7.39
CA ARG A 73 4.07 11.96 -7.37
C ARG A 73 4.97 12.62 -8.43
N LEU A 74 6.22 12.20 -8.51
CA LEU A 74 7.17 12.68 -9.52
C LEU A 74 6.78 12.28 -10.94
N ALA A 75 6.21 11.08 -11.11
CA ALA A 75 5.71 10.59 -12.39
C ALA A 75 4.37 11.25 -12.81
N GLY A 76 3.76 12.06 -11.94
CA GLY A 76 2.48 12.74 -12.21
C GLY A 76 1.24 11.83 -12.08
N TYR A 77 1.40 10.62 -11.52
CA TYR A 77 0.31 9.65 -11.34
C TYR A 77 -0.60 10.03 -10.17
N PHE A 78 0.00 10.63 -9.13
CA PHE A 78 -0.72 11.30 -8.06
C PHE A 78 -0.73 12.81 -8.34
N SER A 79 -1.85 13.34 -8.83
CA SER A 79 -2.04 14.79 -9.07
C SER A 79 -2.47 15.51 -7.81
#